data_AF-A0A5E6VDT8-F1
#
_entry.id   AF-A0A5E6VDT8-F1
#
_cell.length_a   1.000
_cell.length_b   1.000
_cell.length_c   1.000
_cell.angle_alpha   90.00
_cell.angle_beta   90.00
_cell.angle_gamma   90.00
#
_symmetry.space_group_name_H-M   'P 1'
#
loop_
_entity.id
_entity.type
_entity.pdbx_description
1 polymer ?
#
loop_
_entity_poly.entity_id
_entity_poly.type
_entity_poly.pdbx_seq_one_letter_code
_entity_poly.pdbx_strand_id
1 'polypeptide(L)' 'MQACVIAGAGVALMAQSMLDSLPGRERVAVHRLRAPFDQATTWLMWREGMRGANLSAWIDLQQGETVTHAAQMAQEA' A
#
# COMPACT_ATOMS: atom_id res chain seq x y z
N MET A 1 1.82 -2.47 -16.11
CA MET A 1 1.94 -1.03 -16.42
C MET A 1 3.36 -0.48 -16.23
N GLN A 2 4.06 -0.75 -15.12
CA GLN A 2 5.46 -0.28 -14.95
C GLN A 2 6.40 -0.71 -16.09
N ALA A 3 6.38 -1.98 -16.50
CA ALA A 3 7.20 -2.46 -17.61
C ALA A 3 6.99 -1.67 -18.92
N CYS A 4 5.77 -1.20 -19.18
CA CYS A 4 5.46 -0.35 -20.33
C CYS A 4 6.07 1.05 -20.19
N VAL A 5 6.07 1.61 -18.97
CA VAL A 5 6.74 2.89 -18.67
C VAL A 5 8.25 2.77 -18.85
N ILE A 6 8.86 1.67 -18.36
CA ILE A 6 10.29 1.36 -18.59
C ILE A 6 10.60 1.27 -20.09
N ALA A 7 9.68 0.73 -20.90
CA ALA A 7 9.80 0.65 -22.35
C ALA A 7 9.52 1.97 -23.08
N GLY A 8 9.21 3.06 -22.37
CA GLY A 8 8.99 4.39 -22.96
C GLY A 8 7.54 4.71 -23.35
N ALA A 9 6.55 3.91 -22.92
CA ALA A 9 5.15 4.12 -23.28
C ALA A 9 4.43 5.27 -22.54
N GLY A 10 5.17 6.17 -21.88
CA GLY A 10 4.63 7.33 -21.17
C GLY A 10 4.75 7.24 -19.65
N VAL A 11 3.70 7.65 -18.93
CA VAL A 11 3.66 7.74 -17.45
C VAL A 11 2.55 6.87 -16.87
N ALA A 12 2.71 6.46 -15.62
CA ALA A 12 1.68 5.75 -14.86
C ALA A 12 1.56 6.34 -13.45
N LEU A 13 0.35 6.31 -12.90
CA LEU A 13 0.09 6.60 -11.49
C LEU A 13 -0.05 5.26 -10.74
N MET A 14 0.64 5.12 -9.60
CA MET A 14 0.57 3.95 -8.75
C MET A 14 0.87 4.30 -7.30
N ALA A 15 0.36 3.49 -6.37
CA ALA A 15 0.74 3.59 -4.96
C ALA A 15 2.23 3.25 -4.78
N GLN A 16 2.90 3.93 -3.84
CA GLN A 16 4.32 3.69 -3.56
C GLN A 16 4.59 2.23 -3.17
N SER A 17 3.74 1.64 -2.32
CA SER A 17 3.86 0.24 -1.90
C SER A 17 3.80 -0.73 -3.08
N MET A 18 2.98 -0.43 -4.10
CA MET A 18 2.93 -1.21 -5.32
C MET A 18 4.26 -1.07 -6.09
N LEU A 19 4.75 0.15 -6.30
CA LEU A 19 6.01 0.40 -7.00
C LEU A 19 7.19 -0.33 -6.33
N ASP A 20 7.23 -0.32 -4.99
CA ASP A 20 8.30 -0.95 -4.21
C ASP A 20 8.34 -2.47 -4.41
N SER A 21 7.20 -3.12 -4.66
CA SER A 21 7.12 -4.57 -4.92
C SER A 21 7.52 -4.97 -6.34
N LEU A 22 7.65 -4.01 -7.28
CA LEU A 22 7.84 -4.32 -8.69
C LEU A 22 9.33 -4.35 -9.09
N PRO A 23 9.78 -5.38 -9.81
CA PRO A 23 11.15 -5.46 -10.31
C PRO A 23 11.41 -4.36 -11.36
N GLY A 24 12.60 -3.76 -11.34
CA GLY A 24 12.95 -2.70 -12.29
C GLY A 24 12.46 -1.30 -11.89
N ARG A 25 11.97 -1.11 -10.65
CA ARG A 25 11.53 0.19 -10.12
C ARG A 25 12.59 1.28 -10.19
N GLU A 26 13.87 0.91 -10.12
CA GLU A 26 15.03 1.79 -10.24
C GLU A 26 15.21 2.36 -11.66
N ARG A 27 14.51 1.79 -12.65
CA ARG A 27 14.58 2.21 -14.06
C ARG A 27 13.54 3.26 -14.44
N VAL A 28 12.77 3.78 -13.49
CA VAL A 28 11.79 4.84 -13.71
C VAL A 28 12.04 6.01 -12.76
N ALA A 29 11.73 7.22 -13.21
CA ALA A 29 11.71 8.39 -12.34
C ALA A 29 10.38 8.43 -11.57
N VAL A 30 10.44 8.81 -10.29
CA VAL A 30 9.27 8.93 -9.42
C VAL A 30 8.99 10.40 -9.13
N HIS A 31 7.76 10.83 -9.41
CA HIS A 31 7.26 12.17 -9.08
C HIS A 31 6.11 12.02 -8.08
N ARG A 32 6.32 12.43 -6.83
CA ARG A 32 5.29 12.35 -5.78
C ARG A 32 4.19 13.37 -6.05
N LEU A 33 2.94 12.92 -5.94
CA LEU A 33 1.80 13.81 -5.84
C LEU A 33 1.90 14.63 -4.54
N ARG A 34 1.26 15.79 -4.54
CA ARG A 34 1.11 16.62 -3.34
C ARG A 34 -0.27 16.41 -2.74
N ALA A 35 -0.39 16.66 -1.44
CA ALA A 35 -1.67 16.77 -0.77
C ALA A 35 -2.65 17.67 -1.55
N PRO A 36 -3.94 17.31 -1.60
CA PRO A 36 -4.59 16.21 -0.87
C PRO A 36 -4.60 14.87 -1.64
N PHE A 37 -3.88 14.75 -2.75
CA PHE A 37 -3.94 13.59 -3.65
C PHE A 37 -2.79 12.59 -3.46
N ASP A 38 -1.95 12.80 -2.47
CA ASP A 38 -0.77 11.99 -2.19
C ASP A 38 -1.07 10.68 -1.46
N GLN A 39 -2.30 10.52 -0.96
CA GLN A 39 -2.72 9.37 -0.15
C GLN A 39 -3.88 8.61 -0.79
N ALA A 40 -3.88 7.29 -0.58
CA ALA A 40 -4.98 6.42 -0.94
C ALA A 40 -5.25 5.42 0.21
N THR A 41 -6.51 5.31 0.63
CA THR A 41 -6.91 4.37 1.67
C THR A 41 -7.22 3.01 1.06
N THR A 42 -6.47 1.99 1.46
CA THR A 42 -6.75 0.59 1.08
C THR A 42 -7.62 -0.06 2.16
N TRP A 43 -8.80 -0.52 1.76
CA TRP A 43 -9.74 -1.19 2.66
C TRP A 43 -9.71 -2.70 2.46
N LEU A 44 -9.63 -3.42 3.57
CA LEU A 44 -9.90 -4.85 3.61
C LEU A 44 -11.38 -5.03 3.87
N MET A 45 -12.07 -5.72 2.96
CA MET A 45 -13.51 -5.87 2.98
C MET A 45 -13.89 -7.34 2.91
N TRP A 46 -14.93 -7.70 3.64
CA TRP A 46 -15.55 -9.02 3.61
C TRP A 46 -17.07 -8.87 3.61
N ARG A 47 -17.77 -9.93 3.21
CA ARG A 47 -19.23 -9.94 3.19
C ARG A 47 -19.77 -9.94 4.62
N GLU A 48 -20.82 -9.16 4.86
CA GLU A 48 -21.57 -9.19 6.13
C GLU A 48 -22.01 -10.63 6.47
N GLY A 49 -21.93 -10.99 7.75
CA GLY A 49 -22.22 -12.34 8.23
C GLY A 49 -21.14 -13.41 7.96
N MET A 50 -20.09 -13.11 7.18
CA MET A 50 -19.03 -14.06 6.84
C MET A 50 -17.75 -13.84 7.66
N ARG A 51 -17.86 -13.80 8.99
CA ARG A 51 -16.71 -13.69 9.91
C ARG A 51 -16.39 -15.03 10.58
N GLY A 52 -15.71 -15.91 9.84
CA GLY A 52 -15.23 -17.19 10.35
C GLY A 52 -14.03 -17.05 11.29
N ALA A 53 -13.67 -18.13 11.99
CA ALA A 53 -12.59 -18.15 12.97
C ALA A 53 -11.24 -17.65 12.39
N ASN A 54 -10.89 -18.07 11.18
CA ASN A 54 -9.65 -17.63 10.51
C ASN A 54 -9.64 -16.13 10.22
N LEU A 55 -10.77 -15.56 9.79
CA LEU A 55 -10.88 -14.12 9.53
C LEU A 55 -10.80 -13.34 10.84
N SER A 56 -11.43 -13.82 11.92
CA SER A 56 -11.30 -13.19 13.24
C SER A 56 -9.85 -13.19 13.72
N ALA A 57 -9.18 -14.34 13.69
CA ALA A 57 -7.78 -14.43 14.10
C ALA A 57 -6.87 -13.53 13.25
N TRP A 58 -7.12 -13.46 11.94
CA TRP A 58 -6.36 -12.59 11.05
C TRP A 58 -6.60 -11.10 11.34
N ILE A 59 -7.85 -10.69 11.61
CA ILE A 59 -8.16 -9.32 12.04
C ILE A 59 -7.41 -8.98 13.33
N ASP A 60 -7.41 -9.89 14.31
CA ASP A 60 -6.73 -9.67 15.58
C ASP A 60 -5.20 -9.50 15.39
N LEU A 61 -4.58 -10.32 14.52
CA LEU A 61 -3.17 -10.17 14.15
C LEU A 61 -2.89 -8.83 13.46
N GLN A 62 -3.68 -8.47 12.45
CA GLN A 62 -3.50 -7.21 11.72
C GLN A 62 -3.69 -5.99 12.64
N GLN A 63 -4.64 -6.02 13.57
CA GLN A 63 -4.87 -4.91 14.51
C GLN A 63 -3.71 -4.79 15.51
N GLY A 64 -3.16 -5.90 15.99
CA GLY A 64 -1.97 -5.90 16.85
C GLY A 64 -0.73 -5.33 16.14
N GLU A 65 -0.47 -5.74 14.91
CA GLU A 65 0.66 -5.25 14.11
C GLU A 65 0.51 -3.77 13.71
N THR A 66 -0.70 -3.38 13.28
CA THR A 66 -0.96 -2.00 12.83
C THR A 66 -0.79 -0.99 13.96
N VAL A 67 -1.24 -1.31 15.18
CA VAL A 67 -1.05 -0.45 16.37
C VAL A 67 0.43 -0.31 16.69
N THR A 68 1.19 -1.40 16.58
CA THR A 68 2.64 -1.39 16.86
C THR A 68 3.40 -0.50 15.88
N HIS A 69 3.14 -0.62 14.58
CA HIS A 69 3.80 0.18 13.55
C HIS A 69 3.44 1.68 13.61
N ALA A 70 2.16 2.01 13.88
CA ALA A 70 1.73 3.39 14.04
C ALA A 70 2.40 4.07 15.26
N ALA A 71 2.56 3.34 16.37
CA ALA A 71 3.27 3.84 17.55
C ALA A 71 4.77 4.09 17.26
N GLN A 72 5.43 3.20 16.52
CA GLN A 72 6.83 3.36 16.11
C GLN A 72 7.04 4.61 15.24
N MET A 73 6.18 4.83 14.23
CA MET A 73 6.28 6.02 13.38
C MET A 73 6.03 7.34 14.15
N ALA A 74 5.19 7.33 15.18
CA ALA A 74 4.96 8.50 16.03
C ALA A 74 6.14 8.80 16.98
N GLN A 75 7.01 7.82 17.23
CA GLN A 75 8.20 7.96 18.06
C GLN A 75 9.46 8.38 17.28
N GLU A 76 9.46 8.21 15.96
CA GLU A 76 10.56 8.58 15.06
C GLU A 76 10.35 9.95 14.37
N ALA A 77 9.19 10.59 14.60
CA ALA A 77 8.82 11.91 14.08
C ALA A 77 8.98 13.00 15.15
#